data_AF-F7WBT3-F1
#
_entry.id   AF-F7WBT3-F1
#
_cell.length_a   1.000
_cell.length_b   1.000
_cell.length_c   1.000
_cell.angle_alpha   90.00
_cell.angle_beta   90.00
_cell.angle_gamma   90.00
#
_symmetry.space_group_name_H-M   'P 1'
#
loop_
_entity.id
_entity.type
_entity.pdbx_description
1 polymer ?
#
loop_
_entity_poly.entity_id
_entity_poly.type
_entity_poly.pdbx_seq_one_letter_code
_entity_poly.pdbx_strand_id
1 'polypeptide(L)'
;MAHQIPPPGEGYYVPNYATDHQAYQYGQGQQYQQGQQYQQGQQYHQQQQQQQSYPDGQQPHAQEQPEADQRPNWAEGLEVVPQEHLKNTQHWPEVRQEEIGKELSPMTAAVNEWKWKDERDQYNAGQAPEVVGGPTTVKRNRKRLWIILGSVLAVIIIVAAVVGGVVGSKAARDSKASTAPVLDSGGDGGSSSTIPSPSQTTTGGGAASTSSAAVAGAIKSGSPLTVTSWRNDKGKVGLYLFYQDKTNDVYYVKYDGSSWGKPVSTITGLRRDTKLTATIILNGLGNNVRPHIILTYIGPGPTVLAKDINENNIPAISNDDEFSENMGPLDALANSSTASYFPAMVYQTPSGELGQARIIMLRWFAKLTGITALPGTNLAMVPISSRWANYSASGGYGLIYQNPDGRLAAAVPHLGPDERVDATAPWFNSSIFPSDITPPDGAPLSAWVTARSSSSKHSPNTYILYLDSNSNIQMVYTSFSGSGDNSVTWKTSESKALKGLDKDTQIGCVLMASIDADNDKNEVPIEEDSEEVNRCFFQKGGKLVEARMSGGAENGDLEWKVVGEVPLPT
;
A
#
# COMPACT_ATOMS: atom_id res chain seq x y z
N MET A 1 13.55 -71.91 16.42
CA MET A 1 12.82 -70.81 15.76
C MET A 1 11.36 -70.94 16.15
N ALA A 2 10.91 -70.15 17.11
CA ALA A 2 9.54 -70.13 17.59
C ALA A 2 9.22 -68.67 17.95
N HIS A 3 8.23 -68.10 17.27
CA HIS A 3 7.73 -66.75 17.48
C HIS A 3 6.86 -66.71 18.73
N GLN A 4 7.19 -65.83 19.67
CA GLN A 4 6.33 -65.45 20.79
C GLN A 4 5.43 -64.28 20.39
N ILE A 5 4.14 -64.46 20.66
CA ILE A 5 3.06 -63.48 20.52
C ILE A 5 2.99 -62.66 21.82
N PRO A 6 2.95 -61.32 21.79
CA PRO A 6 2.68 -60.52 22.98
C PRO A 6 1.16 -60.39 23.27
N PRO A 7 0.77 -60.17 24.54
CA PRO A 7 -0.62 -60.17 24.98
C PRO A 7 -1.38 -58.86 24.63
N PRO A 8 -2.73 -58.89 24.63
CA PRO A 8 -3.55 -57.73 24.27
C PRO A 8 -3.52 -56.66 25.36
N GLY A 9 -3.13 -55.45 24.96
CA GLY A 9 -3.13 -54.25 25.79
C GLY A 9 -4.53 -53.68 26.02
N GLU A 10 -4.72 -53.20 27.24
CA GLU A 10 -5.93 -52.66 27.83
C GLU A 10 -6.46 -51.43 27.07
N GLY A 11 -7.78 -51.40 26.88
CA GLY A 11 -8.48 -50.30 26.25
C GLY A 11 -8.62 -49.09 27.17
N TYR A 12 -8.07 -47.96 26.74
CA TYR A 12 -8.39 -46.65 27.31
C TYR A 12 -9.59 -46.04 26.58
N TYR A 13 -10.66 -45.84 27.35
CA TYR A 13 -11.87 -45.13 26.96
C TYR A 13 -11.56 -43.62 26.94
N VAL A 14 -11.63 -42.99 25.76
CA VAL A 14 -11.55 -41.53 25.61
C VAL A 14 -12.98 -41.01 25.38
N PRO A 15 -13.52 -40.13 26.24
CA PRO A 15 -14.86 -39.58 26.04
C PRO A 15 -14.85 -38.60 24.87
N ASN A 16 -15.80 -38.82 23.96
CA ASN A 16 -16.05 -38.00 22.79
C ASN A 16 -16.81 -36.73 23.24
N TYR A 17 -16.11 -35.60 23.38
CA TYR A 17 -16.75 -34.30 23.53
C TYR A 17 -16.97 -33.71 22.14
N ALA A 18 -18.20 -33.88 21.63
CA ALA A 18 -18.71 -33.09 20.53
C ALA A 18 -18.97 -31.66 21.04
N THR A 19 -18.09 -30.72 20.71
CA THR A 19 -18.35 -29.29 20.84
C THR A 19 -19.03 -28.80 19.56
N ASP A 20 -20.34 -28.58 19.66
CA ASP A 20 -21.12 -27.76 18.73
C ASP A 20 -20.52 -26.36 18.68
N HIS A 21 -19.80 -26.04 17.60
CA HIS A 21 -19.44 -24.67 17.27
C HIS A 21 -20.57 -24.05 16.44
N GLN A 22 -21.28 -23.10 17.04
CA GLN A 22 -22.24 -22.27 16.32
C GLN A 22 -21.52 -21.43 15.26
N ALA A 23 -21.96 -21.58 14.01
CA ALA A 23 -21.61 -20.72 12.90
C ALA A 23 -22.11 -19.29 13.17
N TYR A 24 -21.19 -18.34 13.33
CA TYR A 24 -21.51 -16.92 13.35
C TYR A 24 -21.91 -16.46 11.94
N GLN A 25 -23.19 -16.16 11.75
CA GLN A 25 -23.72 -15.56 10.54
C GLN A 25 -23.26 -14.09 10.39
N TYR A 26 -22.34 -13.84 9.47
CA TYR A 26 -22.09 -12.52 8.88
C TYR A 26 -23.21 -12.21 7.86
N GLY A 27 -24.40 -11.82 8.34
CA GLY A 27 -25.59 -11.68 7.48
C GLY A 27 -26.39 -10.37 7.57
N GLN A 28 -26.19 -9.50 8.56
CA GLN A 28 -27.14 -8.39 8.82
C GLN A 28 -26.59 -6.96 8.67
N GLY A 29 -25.33 -6.78 8.23
CA GLY A 29 -24.75 -5.44 8.05
C GLY A 29 -25.19 -4.66 6.81
N GLN A 30 -25.75 -5.32 5.78
CA GLN A 30 -25.92 -4.68 4.46
C GLN A 30 -27.17 -3.79 4.32
N GLN A 31 -28.23 -4.01 5.08
CA GLN A 31 -29.46 -3.19 4.95
C GLN A 31 -29.37 -1.81 5.61
N TYR A 32 -28.50 -1.63 6.61
CA TYR A 32 -28.32 -0.32 7.27
C TYR A 32 -27.51 0.69 6.42
N GLN A 33 -26.70 0.21 5.47
CA GLN A 33 -25.86 1.09 4.64
C GLN A 33 -26.64 1.78 3.51
N GLN A 34 -27.65 1.11 2.94
CA GLN A 34 -28.48 1.69 1.86
C GLN A 34 -29.32 2.89 2.33
N GLY A 35 -29.75 2.89 3.60
CA GLY A 35 -30.50 4.01 4.19
C GLY A 35 -29.66 5.26 4.44
N GLN A 36 -28.37 5.12 4.76
CA GLN A 36 -27.51 6.27 5.07
C GLN A 36 -26.96 6.97 3.82
N GLN A 37 -26.68 6.22 2.75
CA GLN A 37 -26.26 6.82 1.46
C GLN A 37 -27.35 7.74 0.88
N TYR A 38 -28.62 7.40 1.08
CA TYR A 38 -29.74 8.23 0.61
C TYR A 38 -29.89 9.55 1.40
N GLN A 39 -29.52 9.55 2.70
CA GLN A 39 -29.53 10.77 3.52
C GLN A 39 -28.33 11.69 3.20
N GLN A 40 -27.17 11.12 2.88
CA GLN A 40 -25.98 11.91 2.55
C GLN A 40 -26.11 12.64 1.20
N GLY A 41 -26.76 12.02 0.21
CA GLY A 41 -27.08 12.66 -1.07
C GLY A 41 -28.03 13.86 -0.93
N GLN A 42 -28.92 13.85 0.07
CA GLN A 42 -29.83 14.97 0.36
C GLN A 42 -29.10 16.16 0.99
N GLN A 43 -28.16 15.93 1.90
CA GLN A 43 -27.36 17.01 2.51
C GLN A 43 -26.46 17.71 1.50
N TYR A 44 -25.84 16.96 0.57
CA TYR A 44 -24.97 17.55 -0.47
C TYR A 44 -25.74 18.45 -1.44
N HIS A 45 -26.97 18.06 -1.81
CA HIS A 45 -27.84 18.90 -2.64
C HIS A 45 -28.31 20.18 -1.92
N GLN A 46 -28.48 20.13 -0.59
CA GLN A 46 -28.90 21.28 0.19
C GLN A 46 -27.77 22.31 0.38
N GLN A 47 -26.51 21.85 0.43
CA GLN A 47 -25.35 22.73 0.57
C GLN A 47 -25.00 23.46 -0.74
N GLN A 48 -25.22 22.84 -1.90
CA GLN A 48 -25.03 23.52 -3.20
C GLN A 48 -26.08 24.61 -3.48
N GLN A 49 -27.30 24.48 -2.95
CA GLN A 49 -28.33 25.51 -3.11
C GLN A 49 -28.08 26.76 -2.26
N GLN A 50 -27.27 26.67 -1.20
CA GLN A 50 -26.93 27.84 -0.37
C GLN A 50 -25.75 28.66 -0.91
N GLN A 51 -24.95 28.13 -1.84
CA GLN A 51 -23.81 28.85 -2.41
C GLN A 51 -24.15 29.71 -3.65
N GLN A 52 -25.40 29.68 -4.14
CA GLN A 52 -25.83 30.47 -5.31
C GLN A 52 -26.45 31.84 -5.00
N SER A 53 -26.38 32.31 -3.75
CA SER A 53 -26.93 33.61 -3.38
C SER A 53 -25.89 34.49 -2.69
N TYR A 54 -25.06 35.17 -3.47
CA TYR A 54 -24.41 36.41 -3.06
C TYR A 54 -24.67 37.51 -4.11
N PRO A 55 -25.07 38.73 -3.68
CA PRO A 55 -25.38 39.83 -4.57
C PRO A 55 -24.12 40.59 -4.99
N ASP A 56 -24.16 41.10 -6.22
CA ASP A 56 -23.18 42.02 -6.81
C ASP A 56 -22.94 43.26 -5.94
N GLY A 57 -21.68 43.67 -5.85
CA GLY A 57 -21.31 45.07 -5.58
C GLY A 57 -20.11 45.26 -4.67
N GLN A 58 -19.00 45.70 -5.29
CA GLN A 58 -18.15 46.86 -4.93
C GLN A 58 -16.66 46.58 -5.18
N GLN A 59 -16.13 47.27 -6.20
CA GLN A 59 -14.69 47.48 -6.38
C GLN A 59 -14.13 48.37 -5.26
N PRO A 60 -12.86 48.16 -4.88
CA PRO A 60 -12.05 49.28 -4.43
C PRO A 60 -10.76 49.47 -5.24
N HIS A 61 -10.42 50.74 -5.27
CA HIS A 61 -9.30 51.48 -5.83
C HIS A 61 -7.90 50.85 -5.83
N ALA A 62 -7.17 51.28 -6.86
CA ALA A 62 -5.74 51.14 -7.10
C ALA A 62 -4.85 51.59 -5.93
N GLN A 63 -3.73 50.88 -5.76
CA GLN A 63 -2.59 51.33 -4.98
C GLN A 63 -1.28 50.91 -5.66
N GLU A 64 -0.27 51.73 -5.42
CA GLU A 64 0.91 52.00 -6.24
C GLU A 64 1.94 50.87 -6.33
N GLN A 65 2.59 50.77 -7.49
CA GLN A 65 3.83 50.03 -7.70
C GLN A 65 5.01 50.76 -7.04
N PRO A 66 6.00 50.01 -6.52
CA PRO A 66 7.39 50.45 -6.58
C PRO A 66 8.25 49.55 -7.47
N GLU A 67 9.00 50.25 -8.32
CA GLU A 67 10.40 50.02 -8.72
C GLU A 67 10.92 48.60 -8.98
N ALA A 68 11.29 48.42 -10.25
CA ALA A 68 12.12 47.34 -10.74
C ALA A 68 13.59 47.61 -10.42
N ASP A 69 14.29 46.62 -9.88
CA ASP A 69 15.75 46.60 -9.87
C ASP A 69 16.30 45.21 -10.21
N GLN A 70 17.11 45.21 -11.27
CA GLN A 70 18.29 44.39 -11.57
C GLN A 70 18.21 42.85 -11.45
N ARG A 71 18.15 42.19 -12.61
CA ARG A 71 18.69 40.83 -12.81
C ARG A 71 19.82 40.87 -13.86
N PRO A 72 21.00 40.26 -13.62
CA PRO A 72 22.06 40.18 -14.62
C PRO A 72 21.77 39.07 -15.65
N ASN A 73 21.98 39.42 -16.92
CA ASN A 73 22.08 38.50 -18.05
C ASN A 73 23.27 37.55 -17.87
N TRP A 74 23.01 36.24 -17.91
CA TRP A 74 24.00 35.23 -18.26
C TRP A 74 23.46 34.44 -19.46
N ALA A 75 23.88 34.86 -20.65
CA ALA A 75 23.73 34.10 -21.87
C ALA A 75 25.01 34.30 -22.68
N GLU A 76 25.93 33.34 -22.60
CA GLU A 76 27.01 33.14 -23.57
C GLU A 76 27.63 31.75 -23.35
N GLY A 77 27.68 30.94 -24.41
CA GLY A 77 28.40 29.66 -24.43
C GLY A 77 27.67 28.46 -25.02
N LEU A 78 27.04 28.58 -26.19
CA LEU A 78 26.65 27.41 -27.00
C LEU A 78 27.54 27.35 -28.24
N GLU A 79 28.59 26.53 -28.16
CA GLU A 79 29.45 26.18 -29.28
C GLU A 79 28.75 25.09 -30.11
N VAL A 80 28.37 25.45 -31.33
CA VAL A 80 27.75 24.54 -32.30
C VAL A 80 28.85 23.77 -33.02
N VAL A 81 28.92 22.46 -32.81
CA VAL A 81 29.81 21.57 -33.57
C VAL A 81 29.16 21.25 -34.93
N PRO A 82 29.84 21.47 -36.08
CA PRO A 82 29.29 21.15 -37.39
C PRO A 82 29.11 19.64 -37.64
N GLN A 83 27.97 19.30 -38.22
CA GLN A 83 27.44 17.96 -38.43
C GLN A 83 27.96 17.31 -39.72
N GLU A 84 29.29 17.21 -39.91
CA GLU A 84 29.86 16.69 -41.19
C GLU A 84 30.86 15.52 -41.08
N HIS A 85 30.98 14.81 -39.95
CA HIS A 85 31.91 13.67 -39.84
C HIS A 85 31.31 12.33 -39.38
N LEU A 86 30.07 12.02 -39.75
CA LEU A 86 29.49 10.68 -39.56
C LEU A 86 28.95 10.10 -40.88
N LYS A 87 29.86 9.84 -41.82
CA LYS A 87 29.62 8.92 -42.94
C LYS A 87 30.88 8.09 -43.15
N ASN A 88 30.70 6.76 -43.28
CA ASN A 88 31.71 5.72 -43.49
C ASN A 88 32.61 5.46 -42.27
N THR A 89 32.75 4.25 -41.71
CA THR A 89 32.68 2.88 -42.25
C THR A 89 32.59 1.92 -41.06
N GLN A 90 31.70 0.91 -41.08
CA GLN A 90 32.10 -0.45 -40.71
C GLN A 90 31.07 -1.50 -41.14
N HIS A 91 31.47 -2.26 -42.14
CA HIS A 91 30.84 -3.47 -42.64
C HIS A 91 31.13 -4.62 -41.65
N TRP A 92 30.09 -5.26 -41.11
CA TRP A 92 30.22 -6.51 -40.35
C TRP A 92 29.63 -7.67 -41.17
N PRO A 93 30.29 -8.84 -41.21
CA PRO A 93 29.88 -9.92 -42.08
C PRO A 93 28.72 -10.72 -41.49
N GLU A 94 27.86 -11.11 -42.41
CA GLU A 94 26.78 -12.09 -42.34
C GLU A 94 27.25 -13.38 -41.62
N VAL A 95 26.71 -13.63 -40.43
CA VAL A 95 26.88 -14.89 -39.70
C VAL A 95 25.81 -15.86 -40.18
N ARG A 96 26.28 -16.96 -40.78
CA ARG A 96 25.47 -18.11 -41.21
C ARG A 96 24.75 -18.73 -40.02
N GLN A 97 23.44 -18.92 -40.16
CA GLN A 97 22.69 -19.91 -39.40
C GLN A 97 23.09 -21.30 -39.91
N GLU A 98 23.78 -22.07 -39.09
CA GLU A 98 23.83 -23.53 -39.23
C GLU A 98 23.00 -24.17 -38.11
N GLU A 99 22.29 -25.22 -38.55
CA GLU A 99 21.24 -25.96 -37.90
C GLU A 99 21.68 -26.61 -36.58
N ILE A 100 20.93 -26.38 -35.50
CA ILE A 100 20.79 -27.36 -34.42
C ILE A 100 19.31 -27.53 -34.12
N GLY A 101 18.69 -28.45 -34.86
CA GLY A 101 17.44 -29.06 -34.48
C GLY A 101 17.69 -30.10 -33.39
N LYS A 102 17.10 -29.87 -32.20
CA LYS A 102 16.50 -30.93 -31.39
C LYS A 102 15.24 -30.37 -30.75
N GLU A 103 14.11 -30.89 -31.21
CA GLU A 103 12.80 -30.76 -30.58
C GLU A 103 12.90 -31.05 -29.09
N LEU A 104 12.62 -30.04 -28.27
CA LEU A 104 11.99 -30.24 -26.97
C LEU A 104 10.52 -29.92 -27.18
N SER A 105 9.68 -30.95 -27.12
CA SER A 105 8.23 -30.80 -27.12
C SER A 105 7.82 -29.82 -26.00
N PRO A 106 7.00 -28.81 -26.28
CA PRO A 106 6.52 -27.91 -25.24
C PRO A 106 5.64 -28.70 -24.28
N MET A 107 6.09 -28.78 -23.02
CA MET A 107 5.25 -29.21 -21.90
C MET A 107 4.06 -28.25 -21.85
N THR A 108 2.89 -28.75 -22.24
CA THR A 108 1.63 -28.03 -22.16
C THR A 108 1.27 -27.96 -20.67
N ALA A 109 1.70 -26.90 -19.99
CA ALA A 109 1.09 -26.55 -18.72
C ALA A 109 -0.39 -26.24 -19.02
N ALA A 110 -1.29 -27.02 -18.41
CA ALA A 110 -2.71 -26.78 -18.49
C ALA A 110 -3.02 -25.47 -17.76
N VAL A 111 -2.94 -24.35 -18.50
CA VAL A 111 -3.60 -23.11 -18.10
C VAL A 111 -5.08 -23.45 -18.11
N ASN A 112 -5.67 -23.63 -16.93
CA ASN A 112 -7.11 -23.72 -16.79
C ASN A 112 -7.67 -22.36 -17.25
N GLU A 113 -8.09 -22.32 -18.52
CA GLU A 113 -8.90 -21.25 -19.09
C GLU A 113 -10.26 -21.27 -18.39
N TRP A 114 -10.34 -20.74 -17.17
CA TRP A 114 -11.60 -20.35 -16.57
C TRP A 114 -12.09 -19.15 -17.37
N LYS A 115 -12.76 -19.42 -18.49
CA LYS A 115 -13.52 -18.43 -19.25
C LYS A 115 -14.60 -17.87 -18.33
N TRP A 116 -14.30 -16.76 -17.69
CA TRP A 116 -15.31 -15.94 -17.03
C TRP A 116 -16.29 -15.45 -18.10
N LYS A 117 -17.51 -15.99 -18.05
CA LYS A 117 -18.68 -15.25 -18.54
C LYS A 117 -18.76 -13.99 -17.68
N ASP A 118 -18.72 -12.83 -18.30
CA ASP A 118 -18.95 -11.52 -17.68
C ASP A 118 -20.11 -11.64 -16.65
N GLU A 119 -19.80 -11.56 -15.35
CA GLU A 119 -20.81 -11.53 -14.28
C GLU A 119 -21.68 -10.24 -14.33
N ARG A 120 -21.46 -9.36 -15.31
CA ARG A 120 -22.35 -8.23 -15.64
C ARG A 120 -23.75 -8.68 -16.07
N ASP A 121 -23.90 -9.88 -16.64
CA ASP A 121 -25.22 -10.35 -17.11
C ASP A 121 -26.18 -10.71 -15.95
N GLN A 122 -25.66 -11.03 -14.76
CA GLN A 122 -26.53 -11.26 -13.59
C GLN A 122 -26.93 -9.96 -12.87
N TYR A 123 -26.13 -8.89 -13.01
CA TYR A 123 -26.43 -7.61 -12.37
C TYR A 123 -27.37 -6.72 -13.20
N ASN A 124 -27.47 -6.94 -14.52
CA ASN A 124 -28.30 -6.16 -15.44
C ASN A 124 -29.62 -6.82 -15.88
N ALA A 125 -29.98 -8.00 -15.35
CA ALA A 125 -31.23 -8.70 -15.66
C ALA A 125 -32.53 -8.03 -15.14
N GLY A 126 -32.46 -6.75 -14.74
CA GLY A 126 -33.60 -5.93 -14.30
C GLY A 126 -33.97 -4.78 -15.24
N GLN A 127 -33.30 -4.58 -16.38
CA GLN A 127 -33.69 -3.53 -17.34
C GLN A 127 -34.23 -4.12 -18.64
N ALA A 128 -35.48 -3.72 -18.94
CA ALA A 128 -36.23 -4.07 -20.14
C ALA A 128 -35.55 -3.55 -21.42
N PRO A 129 -35.79 -4.18 -22.59
CA PRO A 129 -34.99 -3.99 -23.79
C PRO A 129 -35.15 -2.60 -24.42
N GLU A 130 -34.06 -2.19 -25.05
CA GLU A 130 -33.90 -0.99 -25.87
C GLU A 130 -34.95 -0.95 -27.00
N VAL A 131 -35.78 0.11 -27.01
CA VAL A 131 -36.70 0.41 -28.11
C VAL A 131 -36.16 1.60 -28.89
N VAL A 132 -35.86 1.33 -30.16
CA VAL A 132 -35.49 2.30 -31.19
C VAL A 132 -36.61 3.31 -31.45
N GLY A 133 -36.28 4.60 -31.34
CA GLY A 133 -36.75 5.71 -32.19
C GLY A 133 -38.24 6.12 -32.18
N GLY A 134 -38.53 7.29 -31.57
CA GLY A 134 -39.72 8.09 -31.89
C GLY A 134 -39.94 9.27 -30.92
N PRO A 135 -40.33 10.48 -31.40
CA PRO A 135 -40.55 11.64 -30.52
C PRO A 135 -41.90 11.52 -29.81
N THR A 136 -41.90 11.37 -28.47
CA THR A 136 -43.13 11.36 -27.67
C THR A 136 -43.22 12.54 -26.72
N THR A 137 -44.32 13.27 -26.84
CA THR A 137 -44.83 14.30 -25.95
C THR A 137 -45.05 13.75 -24.52
N VAL A 138 -44.41 14.38 -23.53
CA VAL A 138 -44.48 13.97 -22.12
C VAL A 138 -45.83 14.33 -21.51
N LYS A 139 -46.68 13.32 -21.26
CA LYS A 139 -47.93 13.47 -20.49
C LYS A 139 -47.62 13.47 -18.98
N ARG A 140 -47.60 14.66 -18.39
CA ARG A 140 -47.28 14.90 -16.96
C ARG A 140 -48.31 14.23 -16.03
N ASN A 141 -47.91 13.17 -15.35
CA ASN A 141 -48.75 12.41 -14.42
C ASN A 141 -49.01 13.19 -13.11
N ARG A 142 -50.18 13.85 -13.01
CA ARG A 142 -50.61 14.68 -11.86
C ARG A 142 -50.78 13.91 -10.53
N LYS A 143 -50.72 12.58 -10.53
CA LYS A 143 -50.92 11.75 -9.33
C LYS A 143 -49.75 11.83 -8.34
N ARG A 144 -48.51 12.04 -8.79
CA ARG A 144 -47.34 12.17 -7.90
C ARG A 144 -47.32 13.49 -7.13
N LEU A 145 -47.90 14.55 -7.68
CA LEU A 145 -47.97 15.86 -7.00
C LEU A 145 -48.90 15.83 -5.78
N TRP A 146 -50.01 15.10 -5.86
CA TRP A 146 -50.97 14.98 -4.75
C TRP A 146 -50.42 14.21 -3.55
N ILE A 147 -49.54 13.23 -3.78
CA ILE A 147 -48.91 12.46 -2.69
C ILE A 147 -47.91 13.33 -1.92
N ILE A 148 -47.13 14.15 -2.64
CA ILE A 148 -46.17 15.08 -2.02
C ILE A 148 -46.91 16.13 -1.19
N LEU A 149 -48.01 16.68 -1.71
CA LEU A 149 -48.80 17.69 -0.99
C LEU A 149 -49.44 17.14 0.29
N GLY A 150 -49.92 15.89 0.26
CA GLY A 150 -50.48 15.22 1.44
C GLY A 150 -49.44 14.96 2.54
N SER A 151 -48.21 14.58 2.16
CA SER A 151 -47.12 14.34 3.10
C SER A 151 -46.70 15.60 3.85
N VAL A 152 -46.65 16.75 3.17
CA VAL A 152 -46.26 18.03 3.80
C VAL A 152 -47.30 18.46 4.83
N LEU A 153 -48.59 18.29 4.53
CA LEU A 153 -49.67 18.68 5.45
C LEU A 153 -49.65 17.83 6.75
N ALA A 154 -49.33 16.53 6.64
CA ALA A 154 -49.21 15.64 7.79
C ALA A 154 -48.07 16.07 8.75
N VAL A 155 -46.93 16.48 8.22
CA VAL A 155 -45.79 16.95 9.03
C VAL A 155 -46.14 18.24 9.78
N ILE A 156 -46.86 19.17 9.14
CA ILE A 156 -47.28 20.43 9.79
C ILE A 156 -48.21 20.16 10.98
N ILE A 157 -49.14 19.20 10.87
CA ILE A 157 -50.05 18.82 11.96
C ILE A 157 -49.27 18.22 13.14
N ILE A 158 -48.26 17.38 12.87
CA ILE A 158 -47.43 16.77 13.93
C ILE A 158 -46.63 17.85 14.67
N VAL A 159 -46.02 18.80 13.96
CA VAL A 159 -45.27 19.89 14.59
C VAL A 159 -46.18 20.79 15.44
N ALA A 160 -47.39 21.11 14.97
CA ALA A 160 -48.35 21.88 15.74
C ALA A 160 -48.79 21.16 17.03
N ALA A 161 -48.96 19.85 16.99
CA ALA A 161 -49.30 19.04 18.17
C ALA A 161 -48.15 18.98 19.19
N VAL A 162 -46.90 18.91 18.75
CA VAL A 162 -45.73 18.88 19.63
C VAL A 162 -45.50 20.23 20.31
N VAL A 163 -45.66 21.34 19.59
CA VAL A 163 -45.46 22.69 20.15
C VAL A 163 -46.56 23.05 21.17
N GLY A 164 -47.77 22.50 21.03
CA GLY A 164 -48.84 22.64 22.03
C GLY A 164 -48.56 21.95 23.38
N GLY A 165 -47.67 20.95 23.42
CA GLY A 165 -47.36 20.21 24.64
C GLY A 165 -46.30 20.84 25.55
N VAL A 166 -45.44 21.72 25.03
CA VAL A 166 -44.21 22.16 25.73
C VAL A 166 -44.36 23.46 26.53
N VAL A 167 -45.54 24.12 26.49
CA VAL A 167 -45.79 25.39 27.21
C VAL A 167 -46.57 25.20 28.52
N GLY A 168 -46.98 23.97 28.87
CA GLY A 168 -47.83 23.67 30.03
C GLY A 168 -47.11 23.32 31.33
N SER A 169 -45.78 23.41 31.42
CA SER A 169 -45.03 22.94 32.61
C SER A 169 -43.91 23.91 33.02
N LYS A 170 -44.28 25.11 33.46
CA LYS A 170 -43.39 25.94 34.28
C LYS A 170 -44.18 26.88 35.19
N ALA A 171 -44.66 26.34 36.31
CA ALA A 171 -45.02 27.14 37.47
C ALA A 171 -44.60 26.39 38.74
N ALA A 172 -44.05 27.15 39.70
CA ALA A 172 -43.61 26.77 41.04
C ALA A 172 -42.23 26.10 41.17
N ARG A 173 -41.21 26.89 41.54
CA ARG A 173 -40.83 27.07 42.96
C ARG A 173 -39.64 28.02 43.10
N ASP A 174 -39.90 29.15 43.77
CA ASP A 174 -38.92 29.96 44.47
C ASP A 174 -38.44 29.23 45.75
N SER A 175 -37.18 29.45 46.15
CA SER A 175 -36.82 29.96 47.49
C SER A 175 -35.29 30.01 47.74
N LYS A 176 -34.83 31.23 48.06
CA LYS A 176 -33.80 31.62 49.07
C LYS A 176 -32.33 31.20 48.81
N ALA A 177 -31.37 32.09 48.56
CA ALA A 177 -30.89 33.34 49.20
C ALA A 177 -29.71 33.14 50.16
N SER A 178 -28.65 33.95 49.90
CA SER A 178 -27.52 34.35 50.76
C SER A 178 -26.45 33.26 51.00
N THR A 179 -25.14 33.48 50.86
CA THR A 179 -24.30 34.60 51.34
C THR A 179 -22.91 34.50 50.68
N ALA A 180 -22.31 35.62 50.30
CA ALA A 180 -20.86 35.78 50.08
C ALA A 180 -20.28 36.56 51.30
N PRO A 181 -18.97 36.91 51.44
CA PRO A 181 -17.81 36.65 50.57
C PRO A 181 -16.45 36.45 51.33
N VAL A 182 -15.35 36.48 50.55
CA VAL A 182 -13.97 36.99 50.82
C VAL A 182 -12.88 36.16 51.55
N LEU A 183 -11.66 36.33 50.99
CA LEU A 183 -10.27 36.27 51.51
C LEU A 183 -9.68 34.87 51.76
N ASP A 184 -8.39 34.58 51.56
CA ASP A 184 -7.21 35.22 50.94
C ASP A 184 -6.02 34.28 51.26
N SER A 185 -4.88 34.52 50.62
CA SER A 185 -3.53 34.21 51.12
C SER A 185 -3.04 32.75 51.10
N GLY A 186 -2.18 32.47 50.11
CA GLY A 186 -0.75 32.19 50.33
C GLY A 186 -0.33 30.89 51.02
N GLY A 187 0.70 30.23 50.47
CA GLY A 187 1.45 29.22 51.23
C GLY A 187 2.24 28.25 50.39
N ASP A 188 3.50 28.60 50.16
CA ASP A 188 4.56 27.75 49.63
C ASP A 188 4.74 26.43 50.39
N GLY A 189 5.30 25.45 49.68
CA GLY A 189 6.41 24.67 50.24
C GLY A 189 6.12 23.20 50.60
N GLY A 190 6.77 22.31 49.86
CA GLY A 190 7.68 21.36 50.50
C GLY A 190 7.25 19.90 50.60
N SER A 191 8.07 19.08 49.93
CA SER A 191 8.59 17.79 50.40
C SER A 191 7.72 16.51 50.32
N SER A 192 8.16 15.66 49.39
CA SER A 192 8.68 14.30 49.66
C SER A 192 7.91 13.43 50.65
N SER A 193 7.14 12.47 50.11
CA SER A 193 6.86 11.23 50.81
C SER A 193 6.87 10.04 49.84
N THR A 194 7.81 9.15 50.10
CA THR A 194 7.97 7.81 49.56
C THR A 194 6.84 6.88 50.04
N ILE A 195 6.19 6.16 49.12
CA ILE A 195 5.25 5.08 49.45
C ILE A 195 5.72 3.79 48.77
N PRO A 196 5.82 2.67 49.53
CA PRO A 196 6.42 1.43 49.06
C PRO A 196 5.46 0.51 48.28
N SER A 197 6.11 -0.32 47.48
CA SER A 197 5.63 -1.44 46.66
C SER A 197 4.63 -2.40 47.34
N PRO A 198 3.55 -2.82 46.65
CA PRO A 198 2.84 -4.04 46.97
C PRO A 198 3.32 -5.21 46.10
N SER A 199 3.94 -6.18 46.75
CA SER A 199 4.22 -7.52 46.22
C SER A 199 2.90 -8.23 45.90
N GLN A 200 2.66 -8.59 44.64
CA GLN A 200 1.61 -9.52 44.25
C GLN A 200 2.21 -10.88 43.92
N THR A 201 1.86 -11.84 44.76
CA THR A 201 2.02 -13.27 44.55
C THR A 201 0.78 -13.77 43.82
N THR A 202 0.90 -14.19 42.56
CA THR A 202 -0.17 -14.90 41.84
C THR A 202 0.38 -16.16 41.22
N THR A 203 0.05 -17.26 41.89
CA THR A 203 0.12 -18.64 41.42
C THR A 203 -1.18 -18.93 40.68
N GLY A 204 -1.14 -19.43 39.44
CA GLY A 204 -2.35 -19.95 38.79
C GLY A 204 -2.37 -19.98 37.26
N GLY A 205 -1.79 -21.05 36.69
CA GLY A 205 -2.39 -21.86 35.62
C GLY A 205 -3.17 -21.18 34.50
N GLY A 206 -2.46 -20.68 33.50
CA GLY A 206 -2.96 -20.55 32.14
C GLY A 206 -1.78 -20.78 31.21
N ALA A 207 -1.73 -21.92 30.53
CA ALA A 207 -0.70 -22.23 29.53
C ALA A 207 -0.92 -21.32 28.31
N ALA A 208 -0.53 -20.05 28.44
CA ALA A 208 -0.21 -19.23 27.29
C ALA A 208 0.93 -19.94 26.58
N SER A 209 0.72 -20.35 25.33
CA SER A 209 1.81 -20.79 24.46
C SER A 209 2.76 -19.60 24.28
N THR A 210 3.70 -19.46 25.21
CA THR A 210 4.88 -18.63 25.03
C THR A 210 5.68 -19.34 23.96
N SER A 211 5.47 -18.96 22.70
CA SER A 211 6.40 -19.25 21.62
C SER A 211 7.77 -18.83 22.12
N SER A 212 8.59 -19.80 22.53
CA SER A 212 9.95 -19.57 23.00
C SER A 212 10.63 -18.75 21.92
N ALA A 213 11.03 -17.52 22.26
CA ALA A 213 11.73 -16.66 21.33
C ALA A 213 12.94 -17.42 20.79
N ALA A 214 12.83 -17.92 19.55
CA ALA A 214 13.96 -18.51 18.87
C ALA A 214 15.07 -17.46 18.90
N VAL A 215 16.29 -17.87 19.26
CA VAL A 215 17.44 -16.96 19.25
C VAL A 215 17.64 -16.55 17.81
N ALA A 216 17.13 -15.37 17.45
CA ALA A 216 17.20 -14.88 16.09
C ALA A 216 18.67 -14.80 15.67
N GLY A 217 18.98 -15.42 14.53
CA GLY A 217 20.32 -15.40 13.98
C GLY A 217 20.68 -14.02 13.43
N ALA A 218 21.98 -13.78 13.28
CA ALA A 218 22.47 -12.62 12.56
C ALA A 218 21.96 -12.62 11.12
N ILE A 219 21.68 -11.42 10.60
CA ILE A 219 21.34 -11.23 9.18
C ILE A 219 22.43 -11.85 8.28
N LYS A 220 21.99 -12.55 7.24
CA LYS A 220 22.89 -13.16 6.25
C LYS A 220 23.40 -12.10 5.27
N SER A 221 24.58 -12.30 4.69
CA SER A 221 25.05 -11.51 3.53
C SER A 221 24.07 -11.65 2.37
N GLY A 222 23.69 -10.54 1.76
CA GLY A 222 22.71 -10.50 0.68
C GLY A 222 21.35 -11.04 1.08
N SER A 223 20.98 -10.87 2.36
CA SER A 223 19.67 -11.28 2.87
C SER A 223 18.57 -10.65 2.02
N PRO A 224 17.54 -11.41 1.57
CA PRO A 224 16.30 -10.78 1.14
C PRO A 224 15.80 -9.82 2.21
N LEU A 225 15.30 -8.67 1.77
CA LEU A 225 14.94 -7.55 2.61
C LEU A 225 13.68 -6.92 2.04
N THR A 226 12.68 -6.70 2.89
CA THR A 226 11.51 -5.91 2.53
C THR A 226 11.01 -5.14 3.73
N VAL A 227 10.41 -3.98 3.47
CA VAL A 227 9.90 -3.07 4.49
C VAL A 227 8.51 -2.63 4.09
N THR A 228 7.60 -2.60 5.05
CA THR A 228 6.27 -2.02 4.87
C THR A 228 5.93 -1.19 6.10
N SER A 229 5.17 -0.11 5.91
CA SER A 229 4.96 0.90 6.94
C SER A 229 3.53 1.44 6.97
N TRP A 230 3.17 1.99 8.12
CA TRP A 230 1.89 2.63 8.36
C TRP A 230 2.03 3.74 9.38
N ARG A 231 1.03 4.62 9.42
CA ARG A 231 0.90 5.62 10.48
C ARG A 231 0.22 4.97 11.68
N ASN A 232 0.92 4.89 12.81
CA ASN A 232 0.34 4.36 14.03
C ASN A 232 -0.63 5.36 14.68
N ASP A 233 -1.29 4.94 15.73
CA ASP A 233 -2.25 5.71 16.53
C ASP A 233 -1.65 6.97 17.20
N LYS A 234 -0.32 7.03 17.32
CA LYS A 234 0.42 8.19 17.86
C LYS A 234 0.87 9.14 16.76
N GLY A 235 0.45 8.92 15.51
CA GLY A 235 0.88 9.73 14.37
C GLY A 235 2.36 9.55 14.02
N LYS A 236 2.99 8.43 14.41
CA LYS A 236 4.38 8.09 14.05
C LYS A 236 4.42 7.01 12.99
N VAL A 237 5.46 7.02 12.17
CA VAL A 237 5.72 5.94 11.21
C VAL A 237 6.10 4.67 11.96
N GLY A 238 5.20 3.69 11.97
CA GLY A 238 5.50 2.31 12.32
C GLY A 238 5.94 1.54 11.07
N LEU A 239 6.83 0.57 11.23
CA LEU A 239 7.22 -0.31 10.12
C LEU A 239 7.52 -1.74 10.58
N TYR A 240 7.35 -2.67 9.65
CA TYR A 240 7.85 -4.03 9.72
C TYR A 240 9.01 -4.16 8.74
N LEU A 241 10.15 -4.63 9.24
CA LEU A 241 11.31 -4.96 8.43
C LEU A 241 11.52 -6.47 8.46
N PHE A 242 11.49 -7.11 7.31
CA PHE A 242 11.68 -8.55 7.15
C PHE A 242 13.07 -8.84 6.60
N TYR A 243 13.73 -9.86 7.17
CA TYR A 243 15.04 -10.31 6.72
C TYR A 243 15.19 -11.82 6.91
N GLN A 244 16.17 -12.40 6.22
CA GLN A 244 16.57 -13.79 6.37
C GLN A 244 17.92 -13.89 7.10
N ASP A 245 17.99 -14.80 8.06
CA ASP A 245 19.21 -15.04 8.82
C ASP A 245 20.15 -16.05 8.12
N LYS A 246 21.27 -16.38 8.78
CA LYS A 246 22.25 -17.36 8.28
C LYS A 246 21.73 -18.81 8.24
N THR A 247 20.68 -19.14 8.99
CA THR A 247 20.02 -20.46 8.99
C THR A 247 18.92 -20.57 7.92
N ASN A 248 18.68 -19.46 7.21
CA ASN A 248 17.64 -19.24 6.21
C ASN A 248 16.23 -19.13 6.79
N ASP A 249 16.12 -18.91 8.09
CA ASP A 249 14.88 -18.54 8.74
C ASP A 249 14.59 -17.06 8.46
N VAL A 250 13.31 -16.75 8.23
CA VAL A 250 12.84 -15.37 8.03
C VAL A 250 12.33 -14.83 9.36
N TYR A 251 12.75 -13.60 9.65
CA TYR A 251 12.31 -12.85 10.81
C TYR A 251 11.73 -11.51 10.37
N TYR A 252 10.87 -10.94 11.22
CA TYR A 252 10.58 -9.51 11.15
C TYR A 252 11.00 -8.80 12.43
N VAL A 253 11.36 -7.53 12.30
CA VAL A 253 11.52 -6.59 13.42
C VAL A 253 10.54 -5.44 13.22
N LYS A 254 9.82 -5.10 14.29
CA LYS A 254 8.89 -3.98 14.30
C LYS A 254 9.56 -2.73 14.84
N TYR A 255 9.40 -1.60 14.16
CA TYR A 255 9.70 -0.28 14.72
C TYR A 255 8.38 0.41 15.04
N ASP A 256 8.22 0.87 16.28
CA ASP A 256 6.95 1.42 16.78
C ASP A 256 6.82 2.95 16.60
N GLY A 257 7.74 3.56 15.85
CA GLY A 257 7.86 5.02 15.74
C GLY A 257 8.87 5.64 16.71
N SER A 258 9.41 4.85 17.65
CA SER A 258 10.40 5.31 18.63
C SER A 258 11.55 4.33 18.83
N SER A 259 11.27 3.04 18.86
CA SER A 259 12.24 1.99 19.17
C SER A 259 12.02 0.74 18.31
N TRP A 260 13.10 -0.01 18.11
CA TRP A 260 13.06 -1.31 17.47
C TRP A 260 12.70 -2.40 18.49
N GLY A 261 11.75 -3.24 18.12
CA GLY A 261 11.36 -4.42 18.88
C GLY A 261 12.37 -5.57 18.75
N LYS A 262 12.01 -6.72 19.31
CA LYS A 262 12.78 -7.96 19.14
C LYS A 262 12.40 -8.64 17.81
N PRO A 263 13.33 -9.36 17.16
CA PRO A 263 12.99 -10.16 16.00
C PRO A 263 11.97 -11.26 16.34
N VAL A 264 11.05 -11.51 15.41
CA VAL A 264 10.03 -12.57 15.49
C VAL A 264 10.18 -13.48 14.28
N SER A 265 10.35 -14.78 14.50
CA SER A 265 10.45 -15.77 13.41
C SER A 265 9.09 -15.94 12.73
N THR A 266 9.08 -16.01 11.40
CA THR A 266 7.86 -16.15 10.60
C THR A 266 7.88 -17.36 9.66
N ILE A 267 9.03 -17.66 9.04
CA ILE A 267 9.20 -18.81 8.13
C ILE A 267 10.51 -19.50 8.49
N THR A 268 10.53 -20.83 8.54
CA THR A 268 11.74 -21.62 8.82
C THR A 268 12.29 -22.29 7.56
N GLY A 269 13.61 -22.34 7.43
CA GLY A 269 14.30 -23.06 6.37
C GLY A 269 13.97 -22.60 4.94
N LEU A 270 13.70 -21.31 4.75
CA LEU A 270 13.35 -20.77 3.43
C LEU A 270 14.55 -20.84 2.47
N ARG A 271 14.32 -20.91 1.15
CA ARG A 271 15.42 -20.99 0.18
C ARG A 271 16.29 -19.73 0.21
N ARG A 272 17.58 -19.88 -0.11
CA ARG A 272 18.60 -18.80 0.02
C ARG A 272 18.45 -17.63 -0.93
N ASP A 273 17.86 -17.88 -2.08
CA ASP A 273 17.70 -17.01 -3.25
C ASP A 273 16.26 -16.52 -3.40
N THR A 274 15.37 -16.88 -2.45
CA THR A 274 14.04 -16.30 -2.40
C THR A 274 14.14 -14.78 -2.24
N LYS A 275 13.19 -14.07 -2.83
CA LYS A 275 12.94 -12.67 -2.50
C LYS A 275 11.75 -12.61 -1.54
N LEU A 276 11.68 -11.52 -0.80
CA LEU A 276 10.61 -11.24 0.14
C LEU A 276 9.94 -9.94 -0.29
N THR A 277 8.62 -9.87 -0.18
CA THR A 277 7.89 -8.62 -0.33
C THR A 277 6.74 -8.56 0.65
N ALA A 278 6.57 -7.42 1.31
CA ALA A 278 5.48 -7.22 2.25
C ALA A 278 4.58 -6.06 1.82
N THR A 279 3.30 -6.18 2.10
CA THR A 279 2.34 -5.06 2.02
C THR A 279 1.44 -5.04 3.24
N ILE A 280 0.89 -3.88 3.56
CA ILE A 280 -0.03 -3.68 4.68
C ILE A 280 -1.44 -3.47 4.16
N ILE A 281 -2.38 -4.14 4.81
CA ILE A 281 -3.81 -3.89 4.78
C ILE A 281 -4.17 -3.15 6.06
N LEU A 282 -4.60 -1.90 5.93
CA LEU A 282 -5.25 -1.20 7.04
C LEU A 282 -6.74 -1.55 6.95
N ASN A 283 -7.19 -2.49 7.77
CA ASN A 283 -8.61 -2.83 7.79
C ASN A 283 -9.41 -1.69 8.43
N GLY A 284 -10.17 -0.93 7.63
CA GLY A 284 -11.19 0.03 8.12
C GLY A 284 -12.36 -0.61 8.89
N LEU A 285 -12.25 -1.90 9.23
CA LEU A 285 -13.25 -2.72 9.95
C LEU A 285 -12.87 -3.00 11.40
N GLY A 286 -11.70 -2.57 11.87
CA GLY A 286 -11.30 -2.80 13.26
C GLY A 286 -9.85 -2.43 13.55
N ASN A 287 -9.67 -1.21 14.07
CA ASN A 287 -8.49 -0.72 14.76
C ASN A 287 -7.22 -0.46 13.91
N ASN A 288 -7.04 0.80 13.49
CA ASN A 288 -5.85 1.29 12.77
C ASN A 288 -4.53 1.11 13.56
N VAL A 289 -4.62 0.79 14.86
CA VAL A 289 -3.45 0.57 15.73
C VAL A 289 -2.65 -0.67 15.30
N ARG A 290 -3.28 -1.66 14.67
CA ARG A 290 -2.64 -2.95 14.36
C ARG A 290 -2.84 -3.33 12.89
N PRO A 291 -1.83 -3.09 12.03
CA PRO A 291 -1.93 -3.41 10.62
C PRO A 291 -1.99 -4.92 10.41
N HIS A 292 -2.66 -5.34 9.34
CA HIS A 292 -2.58 -6.68 8.81
C HIS A 292 -1.52 -6.69 7.71
N ILE A 293 -0.52 -7.55 7.79
CA ILE A 293 0.61 -7.61 6.84
C ILE A 293 0.50 -8.89 6.02
N ILE A 294 0.69 -8.77 4.71
CA ILE A 294 0.87 -9.92 3.82
C ILE A 294 2.34 -9.95 3.40
N LEU A 295 3.06 -10.98 3.83
CA LEU A 295 4.43 -11.26 3.40
C LEU A 295 4.40 -12.32 2.30
N THR A 296 4.69 -11.92 1.07
CA THR A 296 4.78 -12.78 -0.11
C THR A 296 6.21 -13.21 -0.40
N TYR A 297 6.38 -14.43 -0.92
CA TYR A 297 7.68 -15.02 -1.25
C TYR A 297 7.53 -16.20 -2.21
N ILE A 298 8.65 -16.69 -2.78
CA ILE A 298 8.64 -17.90 -3.61
C ILE A 298 8.97 -19.11 -2.74
N GLY A 299 8.07 -20.09 -2.75
CA GLY A 299 8.22 -21.31 -1.96
C GLY A 299 9.32 -22.28 -2.44
N PRO A 300 9.46 -23.44 -1.78
CA PRO A 300 10.37 -24.50 -2.21
C PRO A 300 9.98 -25.09 -3.57
N GLY A 301 8.68 -25.37 -3.78
CA GLY A 301 8.12 -25.50 -5.12
C GLY A 301 8.01 -24.09 -5.72
N PRO A 302 8.33 -23.87 -7.01
CA PRO A 302 8.41 -22.55 -7.62
C PRO A 302 7.01 -21.92 -7.78
N THR A 303 6.37 -21.64 -6.64
CA THR A 303 5.02 -21.18 -6.48
C THR A 303 5.04 -20.01 -5.53
N VAL A 304 4.20 -19.02 -5.78
CA VAL A 304 4.07 -17.89 -4.86
C VAL A 304 3.31 -18.34 -3.61
N LEU A 305 3.89 -18.08 -2.45
CA LEU A 305 3.28 -18.30 -1.13
C LEU A 305 3.15 -16.96 -0.40
N ALA A 306 2.33 -16.91 0.64
CA ALA A 306 2.31 -15.78 1.55
C ALA A 306 2.02 -16.18 3.00
N LYS A 307 2.47 -15.32 3.90
CA LYS A 307 2.13 -15.32 5.33
C LYS A 307 1.29 -14.11 5.65
N ASP A 308 0.16 -14.32 6.32
CA ASP A 308 -0.64 -13.26 6.91
C ASP A 308 -0.17 -13.04 8.34
N ILE A 309 0.16 -11.80 8.69
CA ILE A 309 0.60 -11.41 10.02
C ILE A 309 -0.37 -10.37 10.54
N ASN A 310 -1.10 -10.71 11.60
CA ASN A 310 -2.05 -9.84 12.25
C ASN A 310 -1.93 -10.03 13.76
N GLU A 311 -1.37 -9.04 14.45
CA GLU A 311 -1.18 -9.05 15.91
C GLU A 311 -2.49 -9.05 16.71
N ASN A 312 -3.66 -8.96 16.05
CA ASN A 312 -4.96 -9.18 16.69
C ASN A 312 -5.36 -10.67 16.73
N ASN A 313 -4.74 -11.51 15.90
CA ASN A 313 -5.07 -12.92 15.81
C ASN A 313 -4.22 -13.75 16.80
N ILE A 314 -4.74 -14.92 17.17
CA ILE A 314 -4.02 -15.92 17.97
C ILE A 314 -4.14 -17.26 17.23
N PRO A 315 -3.05 -17.74 16.57
CA PRO A 315 -1.73 -17.12 16.47
C PRO A 315 -1.72 -15.85 15.62
N ALA A 316 -0.73 -14.97 15.84
CA ALA A 316 -0.58 -13.73 15.09
C ALA A 316 -0.07 -13.93 13.65
N ILE A 317 0.51 -15.10 13.36
CA ILE A 317 1.06 -15.46 12.04
C ILE A 317 0.24 -16.65 11.54
N SER A 318 -0.29 -16.54 10.32
CA SER A 318 -1.06 -17.62 9.68
C SER A 318 -0.16 -18.76 9.18
N ASN A 319 -0.79 -19.89 8.89
CA ASN A 319 -0.14 -20.96 8.15
C ASN A 319 -0.10 -20.62 6.64
N ASP A 320 0.87 -21.17 5.90
CA ASP A 320 0.99 -20.88 4.46
C ASP A 320 -0.23 -21.35 3.66
N ASP A 321 -0.87 -22.42 4.14
CA ASP A 321 -1.98 -23.08 3.46
C ASP A 321 -3.17 -22.13 3.28
N GLU A 322 -3.48 -21.27 4.27
CA GLU A 322 -4.66 -20.39 4.24
C GLU A 322 -4.64 -19.41 3.07
N PHE A 323 -3.46 -18.86 2.76
CA PHE A 323 -3.31 -17.96 1.62
C PHE A 323 -3.38 -18.73 0.31
N SER A 324 -2.66 -19.86 0.21
CA SER A 324 -2.62 -20.67 -1.00
C SER A 324 -3.96 -21.32 -1.35
N GLU A 325 -4.78 -21.65 -0.36
CA GLU A 325 -6.15 -22.15 -0.56
C GLU A 325 -7.06 -21.10 -1.19
N ASN A 326 -6.90 -19.83 -0.80
CA ASN A 326 -7.71 -18.73 -1.33
C ASN A 326 -7.22 -18.20 -2.68
N MET A 327 -5.92 -18.32 -2.97
CA MET A 327 -5.29 -17.84 -4.20
C MET A 327 -5.20 -18.90 -5.29
N GLY A 328 -5.17 -20.17 -4.91
CA GLY A 328 -4.69 -21.24 -5.77
C GLY A 328 -3.16 -21.18 -5.99
N PRO A 329 -2.58 -22.24 -6.56
CA PRO A 329 -1.15 -22.25 -6.88
C PRO A 329 -0.85 -21.24 -7.98
N LEU A 330 0.06 -20.30 -7.70
CA LEU A 330 0.61 -19.39 -8.71
C LEU A 330 2.01 -19.86 -9.09
N ASP A 331 2.12 -20.53 -10.25
CA ASP A 331 3.40 -20.95 -10.78
C ASP A 331 4.27 -19.75 -11.11
N ALA A 332 5.43 -19.69 -10.46
CA ALA A 332 6.41 -18.63 -10.60
C ALA A 332 7.71 -19.18 -11.19
N LEU A 333 8.53 -18.31 -11.76
CA LEU A 333 9.92 -18.64 -12.03
C LEU A 333 10.63 -18.91 -10.70
N ALA A 334 11.50 -19.91 -10.64
CA ALA A 334 12.13 -20.32 -9.37
C ALA A 334 12.84 -19.15 -8.68
N ASN A 335 13.59 -18.33 -9.40
CA ASN A 335 14.27 -17.13 -8.90
C ASN A 335 13.45 -15.84 -9.09
N SER A 336 12.13 -15.95 -9.29
CA SER A 336 11.24 -14.80 -9.39
C SER A 336 11.37 -13.92 -8.14
N SER A 337 11.36 -12.62 -8.34
CA SER A 337 10.99 -11.69 -7.27
C SER A 337 9.48 -11.53 -7.20
N THR A 338 8.98 -10.95 -6.12
CA THR A 338 7.60 -10.49 -5.99
C THR A 338 7.59 -8.98 -5.79
N ALA A 339 6.48 -8.33 -6.11
CA ALA A 339 6.22 -6.94 -5.74
C ALA A 339 4.78 -6.84 -5.22
N SER A 340 4.52 -6.08 -4.16
CA SER A 340 3.20 -6.02 -3.54
C SER A 340 2.90 -4.64 -2.99
N TYR A 341 1.70 -4.16 -3.27
CA TYR A 341 1.10 -2.94 -2.76
C TYR A 341 -0.39 -3.18 -2.80
N PHE A 342 -1.01 -3.29 -1.63
CA PHE A 342 -2.39 -3.70 -1.49
C PHE A 342 -3.31 -2.83 -2.38
N PRO A 343 -4.20 -3.42 -3.18
CA PRO A 343 -4.67 -4.83 -3.15
C PRO A 343 -4.00 -5.76 -4.18
N ALA A 344 -2.84 -5.42 -4.72
CA ALA A 344 -2.19 -6.20 -5.78
C ALA A 344 -0.85 -6.78 -5.35
N MET A 345 -0.45 -7.84 -6.04
CA MET A 345 0.90 -8.36 -6.09
C MET A 345 1.25 -8.80 -7.52
N VAL A 346 2.54 -8.79 -7.84
CA VAL A 346 3.09 -9.18 -9.12
C VAL A 346 4.27 -10.13 -8.89
N TYR A 347 4.42 -11.08 -9.80
CA TYR A 347 5.47 -12.10 -9.81
C TYR A 347 5.86 -12.38 -11.27
N GLN A 348 6.98 -13.05 -11.48
CA GLN A 348 7.39 -13.53 -12.79
C GLN A 348 7.01 -15.01 -12.93
N THR A 349 6.32 -15.34 -14.01
CA THR A 349 5.94 -16.72 -14.35
C THR A 349 7.12 -17.47 -14.99
N PRO A 350 7.06 -18.82 -15.09
CA PRO A 350 8.11 -19.60 -15.75
C PRO A 350 8.40 -19.21 -17.21
N SER A 351 7.46 -18.57 -17.92
CA SER A 351 7.67 -18.08 -19.28
C SER A 351 8.48 -16.77 -19.36
N GLY A 352 8.78 -16.14 -18.21
CA GLY A 352 9.41 -14.83 -18.14
C GLY A 352 8.42 -13.66 -18.18
N GLU A 353 7.14 -13.94 -18.43
CA GLU A 353 6.06 -12.95 -18.36
C GLU A 353 5.69 -12.62 -16.91
N LEU A 354 5.32 -11.37 -16.63
CA LEU A 354 4.83 -10.96 -15.32
C LEU A 354 3.36 -11.37 -15.14
N GLY A 355 3.10 -12.14 -14.09
CA GLY A 355 1.77 -12.45 -13.58
C GLY A 355 1.39 -11.48 -12.47
N GLN A 356 0.10 -11.17 -12.36
CA GLN A 356 -0.47 -10.39 -11.28
C GLN A 356 -1.48 -11.23 -10.54
N ALA A 357 -1.51 -11.13 -9.21
CA ALA A 357 -2.65 -11.51 -8.40
C ALA A 357 -3.23 -10.30 -7.66
N ARG A 358 -4.55 -10.19 -7.62
CA ARG A 358 -5.26 -9.08 -6.96
C ARG A 358 -6.35 -9.61 -6.06
N ILE A 359 -6.50 -9.02 -4.88
CA ILE A 359 -7.61 -9.34 -3.99
C ILE A 359 -8.82 -8.43 -4.27
N ILE A 360 -9.97 -9.04 -4.54
CA ILE A 360 -11.25 -8.37 -4.74
C ILE A 360 -12.30 -9.13 -3.93
N MET A 361 -13.03 -8.44 -3.06
CA MET A 361 -14.03 -9.06 -2.17
C MET A 361 -13.48 -10.29 -1.42
N LEU A 362 -12.26 -10.16 -0.87
CA LEU A 362 -11.53 -11.22 -0.14
C LEU A 362 -11.15 -12.45 -0.98
N ARG A 363 -11.27 -12.40 -2.30
CA ARG A 363 -10.82 -13.46 -3.21
C ARG A 363 -9.69 -12.97 -4.09
N TRP A 364 -8.71 -13.83 -4.31
CA TRP A 364 -7.59 -13.53 -5.19
C TRP A 364 -7.94 -13.90 -6.64
N PHE A 365 -7.56 -13.02 -7.55
CA PHE A 365 -7.74 -13.18 -8.99
C PHE A 365 -6.38 -13.00 -9.64
N ALA A 366 -5.92 -14.04 -10.32
CA ALA A 366 -4.64 -14.03 -11.03
C ALA A 366 -4.84 -13.88 -12.54
N LYS A 367 -3.91 -13.17 -13.18
CA LYS A 367 -3.85 -13.03 -14.64
C LYS A 367 -2.46 -12.63 -15.10
N LEU A 368 -2.18 -12.87 -16.37
CA LEU A 368 -0.98 -12.41 -17.04
C LEU A 368 -1.11 -10.92 -17.44
N THR A 369 0.02 -10.21 -17.42
CA THR A 369 0.05 -8.75 -17.68
C THR A 369 0.42 -8.39 -19.12
N GLY A 370 0.91 -9.34 -19.93
CA GLY A 370 1.50 -9.09 -21.24
C GLY A 370 2.93 -8.53 -21.18
N ILE A 371 3.48 -8.28 -19.99
CA ILE A 371 4.81 -7.69 -19.80
C ILE A 371 5.83 -8.82 -19.68
N THR A 372 6.82 -8.84 -20.57
CA THR A 372 7.98 -9.76 -20.45
C THR A 372 9.13 -9.04 -19.77
N ALA A 373 9.73 -9.69 -18.77
CA ALA A 373 10.84 -9.15 -18.01
C ALA A 373 12.09 -10.05 -18.10
N LEU A 374 13.26 -9.50 -17.75
CA LEU A 374 14.48 -10.29 -17.58
C LEU A 374 14.24 -11.41 -16.54
N PRO A 375 14.58 -12.67 -16.83
CA PRO A 375 14.44 -13.76 -15.87
C PRO A 375 15.17 -13.47 -14.56
N GLY A 376 14.46 -13.53 -13.42
CA GLY A 376 15.02 -13.25 -12.10
C GLY A 376 15.21 -11.76 -11.78
N THR A 377 14.60 -10.86 -12.56
CA THR A 377 14.61 -9.44 -12.24
C THR A 377 13.99 -9.17 -10.85
N ASN A 378 14.53 -8.18 -10.12
CA ASN A 378 13.82 -7.66 -8.96
C ASN A 378 12.66 -6.79 -9.43
N LEU A 379 11.52 -6.97 -8.77
CA LEU A 379 10.29 -6.24 -9.08
C LEU A 379 10.05 -5.21 -7.97
N ALA A 380 9.65 -4.01 -8.36
CA ALA A 380 9.09 -3.03 -7.43
C ALA A 380 7.73 -2.55 -7.94
N MET A 381 6.82 -2.27 -7.01
CA MET A 381 5.48 -1.82 -7.32
C MET A 381 5.14 -0.61 -6.45
N VAL A 382 4.62 0.43 -7.09
CA VAL A 382 4.19 1.66 -6.43
C VAL A 382 2.82 2.08 -6.96
N PRO A 383 1.94 2.65 -6.15
CA PRO A 383 0.69 3.22 -6.65
C PRO A 383 0.98 4.44 -7.53
N ILE A 384 0.18 4.62 -8.59
CA ILE A 384 0.35 5.75 -9.53
C ILE A 384 -0.38 7.04 -9.09
N SER A 385 -1.11 6.97 -7.98
CA SER A 385 -1.85 8.08 -7.39
C SER A 385 -1.66 8.09 -5.87
N SER A 386 -1.71 9.28 -5.25
CA SER A 386 -1.74 9.40 -3.79
C SER A 386 -3.10 9.05 -3.16
N ARG A 387 -4.14 8.85 -3.98
CA ARG A 387 -5.49 8.51 -3.51
C ARG A 387 -5.85 7.06 -3.75
N TRP A 388 -6.35 6.41 -2.71
CA TRP A 388 -6.74 5.00 -2.74
C TRP A 388 -7.74 4.69 -3.84
N ALA A 389 -8.77 5.52 -3.99
CA ALA A 389 -9.83 5.32 -4.98
C ALA A 389 -9.31 5.24 -6.42
N ASN A 390 -8.15 5.85 -6.70
CA ASN A 390 -7.57 5.88 -8.04
C ASN A 390 -6.72 4.65 -8.34
N TYR A 391 -6.01 4.11 -7.34
CA TYR A 391 -5.13 2.96 -7.57
C TYR A 391 -5.71 1.62 -7.11
N SER A 392 -6.76 1.62 -6.31
CA SER A 392 -7.40 0.40 -5.82
C SER A 392 -8.08 -0.38 -6.93
N ALA A 393 -8.38 0.26 -8.06
CA ALA A 393 -8.91 -0.35 -9.28
C ALA A 393 -7.83 -1.12 -10.07
N SER A 394 -8.26 -1.88 -11.07
CA SER A 394 -7.36 -2.57 -12.00
C SER A 394 -6.48 -1.55 -12.75
N GLY A 395 -5.15 -1.72 -12.71
CA GLY A 395 -4.19 -0.84 -13.42
C GLY A 395 -3.71 0.36 -12.61
N GLY A 396 -4.02 0.40 -11.31
CA GLY A 396 -3.70 1.53 -10.44
C GLY A 396 -2.25 1.68 -9.98
N TYR A 397 -1.34 0.81 -10.40
CA TYR A 397 0.02 0.76 -9.89
C TYR A 397 1.02 0.68 -11.04
N GLY A 398 2.18 1.29 -10.82
CA GLY A 398 3.33 1.22 -11.69
C GLY A 398 4.25 0.09 -11.24
N LEU A 399 4.80 -0.61 -12.22
CA LEU A 399 5.82 -1.63 -12.05
C LEU A 399 7.16 -1.11 -12.51
N ILE A 400 8.20 -1.43 -11.76
CA ILE A 400 9.59 -1.19 -12.12
C ILE A 400 10.29 -2.56 -12.14
N TYR A 401 11.00 -2.83 -13.23
CA TYR A 401 11.62 -4.12 -13.52
C TYR A 401 12.76 -3.94 -14.52
N GLN A 402 13.56 -4.99 -14.77
CA GLN A 402 14.46 -5.02 -15.92
C GLN A 402 13.75 -5.69 -17.10
N ASN A 403 13.74 -5.04 -18.26
CA ASN A 403 13.23 -5.63 -19.49
C ASN A 403 14.19 -6.75 -20.01
N PRO A 404 13.83 -7.50 -21.06
CA PRO A 404 14.67 -8.59 -21.57
C PRO A 404 16.06 -8.17 -22.09
N ASP A 405 16.29 -6.87 -22.34
CA ASP A 405 17.61 -6.35 -22.75
C ASP A 405 18.47 -5.86 -21.57
N GLY A 406 18.01 -6.09 -20.33
CA GLY A 406 18.73 -5.79 -19.09
C GLY A 406 18.54 -4.35 -18.59
N ARG A 407 17.90 -3.49 -19.39
CA ARG A 407 17.64 -2.09 -19.02
C ARG A 407 16.50 -1.98 -18.03
N LEU A 408 16.59 -0.98 -17.16
CA LEU A 408 15.51 -0.63 -16.25
C LEU A 408 14.31 -0.14 -17.07
N ALA A 409 13.13 -0.65 -16.75
CA ALA A 409 11.88 -0.32 -17.41
C ALA A 409 10.80 -0.05 -16.38
N ALA A 410 9.82 0.74 -16.80
CA ALA A 410 8.65 1.08 -16.02
C ALA A 410 7.39 0.83 -16.88
N ALA A 411 6.34 0.29 -16.27
CA ALA A 411 5.08 0.02 -16.97
C ALA A 411 3.89 0.09 -16.02
N VAL A 412 2.73 0.47 -16.56
CA VAL A 412 1.43 0.24 -15.91
C VAL A 412 0.81 -0.98 -16.58
N PRO A 413 0.52 -2.06 -15.86
CA PRO A 413 -0.12 -3.23 -16.46
C PRO A 413 -1.47 -2.87 -17.08
N HIS A 414 -1.66 -3.21 -18.35
CA HIS A 414 -2.95 -3.05 -19.01
C HIS A 414 -3.90 -4.15 -18.51
N LEU A 415 -4.89 -3.76 -17.72
CA LEU A 415 -5.68 -4.73 -16.95
C LEU A 415 -7.08 -4.99 -17.51
N GLY A 416 -7.38 -4.47 -18.71
CA GLY A 416 -8.64 -4.69 -19.42
C GLY A 416 -9.57 -3.48 -19.41
N PRO A 417 -10.83 -3.64 -19.85
CA PRO A 417 -11.75 -2.53 -20.12
C PRO A 417 -12.23 -1.78 -18.86
N ASP A 418 -12.05 -2.36 -17.68
CA ASP A 418 -12.32 -1.69 -16.40
C ASP A 418 -11.13 -0.83 -15.93
N GLU A 419 -10.11 -0.65 -16.78
CA GLU A 419 -9.05 0.35 -16.55
C GLU A 419 -9.69 1.73 -16.50
N ARG A 420 -9.55 2.37 -15.34
CA ARG A 420 -9.91 3.76 -15.16
C ARG A 420 -8.99 4.61 -16.03
N VAL A 421 -9.45 4.98 -17.22
CA VAL A 421 -8.76 5.86 -18.17
C VAL A 421 -8.42 7.23 -17.58
N ASP A 422 -9.11 7.65 -16.52
CA ASP A 422 -8.79 8.85 -15.73
C ASP A 422 -7.54 8.69 -14.85
N ALA A 423 -7.12 7.44 -14.57
CA ALA A 423 -5.93 7.11 -13.80
C ALA A 423 -4.71 6.78 -14.68
N THR A 424 -4.77 6.96 -16.01
CA THR A 424 -3.56 6.82 -16.85
C THR A 424 -2.56 7.89 -16.42
N ALA A 425 -1.61 7.50 -15.58
CA ALA A 425 -0.52 8.36 -15.14
C ALA A 425 0.42 8.56 -16.34
N PRO A 426 0.38 9.72 -17.03
CA PRO A 426 1.19 9.93 -18.24
C PRO A 426 2.68 9.82 -17.94
N TRP A 427 3.07 9.93 -16.66
CA TRP A 427 4.44 9.91 -16.18
C TRP A 427 5.08 8.50 -16.08
N PHE A 428 4.25 7.46 -16.09
CA PHE A 428 4.68 6.06 -16.17
C PHE A 428 4.70 5.51 -17.61
N ASN A 429 4.52 6.38 -18.62
CA ASN A 429 4.65 5.99 -20.01
C ASN A 429 6.13 5.64 -20.31
N SER A 430 6.35 4.49 -20.92
CA SER A 430 7.68 4.01 -21.32
C SER A 430 8.43 5.00 -22.23
N SER A 431 7.72 5.91 -22.92
CA SER A 431 8.35 6.88 -23.81
C SER A 431 9.15 7.99 -23.10
N ILE A 432 8.91 8.20 -21.80
CA ILE A 432 9.57 9.25 -21.01
C ILE A 432 10.44 8.70 -19.89
N PHE A 433 10.28 7.41 -19.54
CA PHE A 433 11.15 6.75 -18.59
C PHE A 433 12.57 6.66 -19.17
N PRO A 434 13.66 6.90 -18.39
CA PRO A 434 15.01 6.88 -18.94
C PRO A 434 15.37 5.50 -19.48
N SER A 435 15.57 5.40 -20.79
CA SER A 435 15.82 4.14 -21.49
C SER A 435 17.29 3.75 -21.57
N ASP A 436 18.18 4.49 -20.93
CA ASP A 436 19.63 4.32 -20.93
C ASP A 436 20.16 3.71 -19.61
N ILE A 437 19.29 3.54 -18.61
CA ILE A 437 19.65 2.98 -17.31
C ILE A 437 19.80 1.46 -17.43
N THR A 438 21.03 0.96 -17.25
CA THR A 438 21.39 -0.45 -17.45
C THR A 438 22.06 -1.00 -16.18
N PRO A 439 21.29 -1.35 -15.13
CA PRO A 439 21.84 -1.96 -13.93
C PRO A 439 22.29 -3.40 -14.21
N PRO A 440 23.13 -4.01 -13.36
CA PRO A 440 23.47 -5.43 -13.47
C PRO A 440 22.23 -6.32 -13.54
N ASP A 441 22.31 -7.47 -14.23
CA ASP A 441 21.21 -8.43 -14.32
C ASP A 441 20.78 -8.91 -12.93
N GLY A 442 19.49 -8.78 -12.63
CA GLY A 442 18.95 -9.12 -11.31
C GLY A 442 19.42 -8.17 -10.20
N ALA A 443 19.85 -6.95 -10.56
CA ALA A 443 20.27 -5.95 -9.59
C ALA A 443 19.16 -5.69 -8.54
N PRO A 444 19.52 -5.60 -7.25
CA PRO A 444 18.62 -5.13 -6.20
C PRO A 444 17.91 -3.85 -6.59
N LEU A 445 16.60 -3.82 -6.41
CA LEU A 445 15.71 -2.73 -6.79
C LEU A 445 14.70 -2.49 -5.67
N SER A 446 14.39 -1.23 -5.38
CA SER A 446 13.27 -0.83 -4.54
C SER A 446 12.67 0.47 -5.07
N ALA A 447 11.37 0.68 -4.85
CA ALA A 447 10.73 1.94 -5.18
C ALA A 447 9.75 2.34 -4.07
N TRP A 448 9.52 3.63 -3.91
CA TRP A 448 8.46 4.17 -3.08
C TRP A 448 7.91 5.46 -3.70
N VAL A 449 6.84 5.95 -3.10
CA VAL A 449 6.17 7.17 -3.51
C VAL A 449 5.83 8.05 -2.33
N THR A 450 5.76 9.35 -2.58
CA THR A 450 5.24 10.35 -1.63
C THR A 450 4.17 11.20 -2.33
N ALA A 451 3.18 11.65 -1.58
CA ALA A 451 2.16 12.55 -2.11
C ALA A 451 2.74 13.93 -2.38
N ARG A 452 2.17 14.57 -3.41
CA ARG A 452 2.44 15.96 -3.77
C ARG A 452 1.23 16.78 -3.36
N SER A 453 1.39 17.63 -2.34
CA SER A 453 0.35 18.57 -1.92
C SER A 453 -0.06 19.53 -3.03
N SER A 454 0.87 19.84 -3.94
CA SER A 454 0.67 20.69 -5.11
C SER A 454 -0.10 20.04 -6.26
N SER A 455 -0.31 18.71 -6.23
CA SER A 455 -0.87 17.96 -7.37
C SER A 455 -2.39 17.90 -7.33
N SER A 456 -3.02 18.61 -8.27
CA SER A 456 -4.46 18.56 -8.51
C SER A 456 -4.97 17.19 -8.98
N LYS A 457 -4.10 16.43 -9.66
CA LYS A 457 -4.39 15.07 -10.15
C LYS A 457 -3.96 13.98 -9.17
N HIS A 458 -3.53 14.35 -7.96
CA HIS A 458 -3.06 13.41 -6.96
C HIS A 458 -1.93 12.49 -7.49
N SER A 459 -1.05 13.06 -8.31
CA SER A 459 0.13 12.35 -8.83
C SER A 459 1.21 12.36 -7.76
N PRO A 460 1.79 11.21 -7.39
CA PRO A 460 2.85 11.16 -6.39
C PRO A 460 4.20 11.54 -7.00
N ASN A 461 5.16 11.89 -6.13
CA ASN A 461 6.58 11.75 -6.46
C ASN A 461 6.94 10.27 -6.38
N THR A 462 7.74 9.79 -7.32
CA THR A 462 8.24 8.42 -7.35
C THR A 462 9.74 8.40 -7.29
N TYR A 463 10.25 7.50 -6.47
CA TYR A 463 11.66 7.29 -6.26
C TYR A 463 11.98 5.81 -6.47
N ILE A 464 13.04 5.55 -7.22
CA ILE A 464 13.49 4.21 -7.59
C ILE A 464 14.97 4.15 -7.23
N LEU A 465 15.35 3.15 -6.45
CA LEU A 465 16.73 2.85 -6.10
C LEU A 465 17.15 1.52 -6.71
N TYR A 466 18.34 1.49 -7.31
CA TYR A 466 18.95 0.26 -7.80
C TYR A 466 20.42 0.19 -7.41
N LEU A 467 20.95 -1.02 -7.23
CA LEU A 467 22.37 -1.23 -6.98
C LEU A 467 23.15 -1.33 -8.29
N ASP A 468 24.17 -0.49 -8.46
CA ASP A 468 25.06 -0.54 -9.62
C ASP A 468 26.19 -1.60 -9.48
N SER A 469 26.95 -1.80 -10.55
CA SER A 469 28.08 -2.73 -10.56
C SER A 469 29.23 -2.37 -9.61
N ASN A 470 29.27 -1.12 -9.13
CA ASN A 470 30.27 -0.61 -8.21
C ASN A 470 29.81 -0.69 -6.75
N SER A 471 28.68 -1.36 -6.49
CA SER A 471 28.08 -1.45 -5.15
C SER A 471 27.71 -0.07 -4.58
N ASN A 472 27.23 0.82 -5.44
CA ASN A 472 26.57 2.06 -5.04
C ASN A 472 25.08 1.95 -5.37
N ILE A 473 24.25 2.51 -4.49
CA ILE A 473 22.85 2.71 -4.83
C ILE A 473 22.72 4.00 -5.65
N GLN A 474 22.13 3.84 -6.82
CA GLN A 474 21.75 4.89 -7.75
C GLN A 474 20.27 5.21 -7.58
N MET A 475 19.87 6.45 -7.83
CA MET A 475 18.46 6.87 -7.73
C MET A 475 17.94 7.43 -9.04
N VAL A 476 16.71 7.03 -9.38
CA VAL A 476 15.89 7.60 -10.46
C VAL A 476 14.63 8.13 -9.82
N TYR A 477 14.23 9.36 -10.13
CA TYR A 477 13.06 9.97 -9.50
C TYR A 477 12.31 10.90 -10.44
N THR A 478 11.02 11.04 -10.19
CA THR A 478 10.19 12.01 -10.91
C THR A 478 10.41 13.40 -10.35
N SER A 479 10.64 14.37 -11.22
CA SER A 479 10.66 15.80 -10.89
C SER A 479 9.63 16.53 -11.76
N PHE A 480 8.84 17.37 -11.13
CA PHE A 480 7.77 18.13 -11.76
C PHE A 480 8.20 19.59 -11.83
N SER A 481 8.33 20.14 -13.05
CA SER A 481 8.65 21.55 -13.26
C SER A 481 7.38 22.35 -13.56
N GLY A 482 7.23 23.50 -12.89
CA GLY A 482 6.16 24.47 -13.15
C GLY A 482 4.90 24.31 -12.29
N SER A 483 4.00 25.28 -12.42
CA SER A 483 2.69 25.29 -11.74
C SER A 483 1.71 24.35 -12.46
N GLY A 484 1.84 23.04 -12.25
CA GLY A 484 0.85 22.06 -12.69
C GLY A 484 1.41 20.65 -12.96
N ASP A 485 0.50 19.70 -13.15
CA ASP A 485 0.79 18.27 -13.36
C ASP A 485 1.15 17.91 -14.82
N ASN A 486 1.65 18.86 -15.62
CA ASN A 486 1.69 18.71 -17.09
C ASN A 486 3.06 18.35 -17.68
N SER A 487 4.17 18.45 -16.93
CA SER A 487 5.49 18.03 -17.42
C SER A 487 6.27 17.27 -16.35
N VAL A 488 6.13 15.95 -16.36
CA VAL A 488 6.95 15.07 -15.52
C VAL A 488 8.26 14.82 -16.26
N THR A 489 9.36 14.99 -15.53
CA THR A 489 10.70 14.66 -16.01
C THR A 489 11.29 13.62 -15.07
N TRP A 490 11.98 12.63 -15.62
CA TRP A 490 12.76 11.71 -14.81
C TRP A 490 14.17 12.28 -14.65
N LYS A 491 14.67 12.24 -13.42
CA LYS A 491 16.02 12.67 -13.06
C LYS A 491 16.76 11.52 -12.40
N THR A 492 18.08 11.57 -12.50
CA THR A 492 18.97 10.66 -11.79
C THR A 492 19.77 11.41 -10.75
N SER A 493 20.09 10.76 -9.64
CA SER A 493 21.02 11.32 -8.67
C SER A 493 21.89 10.24 -8.04
N GLU A 494 23.10 10.65 -7.65
CA GLU A 494 24.01 9.86 -6.84
C GLU A 494 24.22 10.54 -5.48
N SER A 495 24.28 9.74 -4.42
CA SER A 495 24.67 10.25 -3.09
C SER A 495 25.90 9.54 -2.56
N LYS A 496 26.79 10.30 -1.92
CA LYS A 496 27.95 9.76 -1.19
C LYS A 496 27.55 8.81 -0.06
N ALA A 497 26.41 9.05 0.60
CA ALA A 497 25.90 8.20 1.68
C ALA A 497 25.54 6.79 1.19
N LEU A 498 25.27 6.64 -0.11
CA LEU A 498 24.81 5.44 -0.77
C LEU A 498 25.93 4.70 -1.52
N LYS A 499 27.21 4.96 -1.19
CA LYS A 499 28.38 4.32 -1.81
C LYS A 499 29.05 3.28 -0.92
N GLY A 500 29.75 2.34 -1.56
CA GLY A 500 30.58 1.33 -0.90
C GLY A 500 29.74 0.40 -0.01
N LEU A 501 28.67 -0.13 -0.58
CA LEU A 501 27.76 -1.07 0.08
C LEU A 501 28.25 -2.51 -0.10
N ASP A 502 27.62 -3.45 0.58
CA ASP A 502 27.89 -4.88 0.35
C ASP A 502 27.40 -5.26 -1.07
N LYS A 503 28.21 -6.03 -1.82
CA LYS A 503 27.97 -6.32 -3.25
C LYS A 503 26.63 -6.99 -3.54
N ASP A 504 26.13 -7.76 -2.59
CA ASP A 504 24.90 -8.55 -2.67
C ASP A 504 23.72 -7.92 -1.90
N THR A 505 23.90 -6.71 -1.36
CA THR A 505 22.89 -6.06 -0.54
C THR A 505 21.55 -5.96 -1.25
N GLN A 506 20.46 -6.30 -0.57
CA GLN A 506 19.13 -5.93 -1.03
C GLN A 506 18.80 -4.49 -0.58
N ILE A 507 17.78 -3.90 -1.19
CA ILE A 507 17.30 -2.55 -0.87
C ILE A 507 15.84 -2.69 -0.45
N GLY A 508 15.47 -2.16 0.70
CA GLY A 508 14.08 -2.06 1.12
C GLY A 508 13.76 -0.63 1.53
N CYS A 509 12.80 0.01 0.87
CA CYS A 509 12.35 1.36 1.22
C CYS A 509 10.96 1.36 1.83
N VAL A 510 10.72 2.33 2.69
CA VAL A 510 9.43 2.58 3.34
C VAL A 510 8.44 3.03 2.28
N LEU A 511 7.38 2.25 2.11
CA LEU A 511 6.23 2.59 1.28
C LEU A 511 4.98 2.58 2.17
N MET A 512 4.44 3.78 2.41
CA MET A 512 3.32 3.98 3.31
C MET A 512 2.04 3.32 2.77
N ALA A 513 1.40 2.54 3.63
CA ALA A 513 0.05 2.07 3.39
C ALA A 513 -0.92 3.26 3.30
N SER A 514 -1.86 3.17 2.37
CA SER A 514 -3.01 4.08 2.31
C SER A 514 -4.30 3.27 2.20
N ILE A 515 -5.44 3.90 2.51
CA ILE A 515 -6.77 3.28 2.49
C ILE A 515 -7.87 4.27 2.13
N ASP A 516 -8.98 3.72 1.62
CA ASP A 516 -10.18 4.47 1.24
C ASP A 516 -10.77 5.26 2.42
N ALA A 517 -10.86 4.58 3.56
CA ALA A 517 -11.55 5.07 4.73
C ALA A 517 -11.02 4.37 5.98
N ASP A 518 -10.55 5.15 6.93
CA ASP A 518 -10.23 4.70 8.28
C ASP A 518 -11.50 4.47 9.13
N ASN A 519 -11.33 4.16 10.42
CA ASN A 519 -12.47 3.96 11.34
C ASN A 519 -13.38 5.20 11.48
N ASP A 520 -12.85 6.39 11.23
CA ASP A 520 -13.57 7.66 11.25
C ASP A 520 -14.11 8.06 9.86
N LYS A 521 -13.99 7.14 8.88
CA LYS A 521 -14.36 7.31 7.47
C LYS A 521 -13.55 8.38 6.74
N ASN A 522 -12.36 8.71 7.24
CA ASN A 522 -11.43 9.60 6.57
C ASN A 522 -10.54 8.79 5.63
N GLU A 523 -10.34 9.31 4.41
CA GLU A 523 -9.34 8.76 3.50
C GLU A 523 -7.94 8.92 4.14
N VAL A 524 -7.14 7.86 4.08
CA VAL A 524 -5.73 7.91 4.46
C VAL A 524 -4.94 7.85 3.16
N PRO A 525 -4.58 9.00 2.57
CA PRO A 525 -3.83 9.03 1.32
C PRO A 525 -2.37 8.61 1.58
N ILE A 526 -1.62 8.45 0.49
CA ILE A 526 -0.16 8.39 0.56
C ILE A 526 0.35 9.66 1.22
N GLU A 527 1.38 9.52 2.04
CA GLU A 527 1.90 10.64 2.81
C GLU A 527 2.80 11.55 2.00
N GLU A 528 2.78 12.82 2.36
CA GLU A 528 3.67 13.83 1.79
C GLU A 528 5.14 13.54 2.08
N ASP A 529 5.98 14.16 1.27
CA ASP A 529 7.42 14.01 1.30
C ASP A 529 7.99 14.47 2.66
N SER A 530 8.67 13.56 3.37
CA SER A 530 9.30 13.87 4.65
C SER A 530 10.43 12.90 4.96
N GLU A 531 11.39 13.36 5.78
CA GLU A 531 12.47 12.50 6.26
C GLU A 531 11.96 11.30 7.09
N GLU A 532 10.76 11.42 7.68
CA GLU A 532 10.14 10.32 8.42
C GLU A 532 9.69 9.18 7.49
N VAL A 533 9.26 9.51 6.27
CA VAL A 533 8.75 8.55 5.28
C VAL A 533 9.85 8.07 4.33
N ASN A 534 10.81 8.92 3.99
CA ASN A 534 11.89 8.56 3.07
C ASN A 534 13.01 7.80 3.77
N ARG A 535 12.74 6.55 4.16
CA ARG A 535 13.72 5.66 4.78
C ARG A 535 13.99 4.48 3.88
N CYS A 536 15.25 4.14 3.72
CA CYS A 536 15.67 2.94 3.03
C CYS A 536 16.69 2.16 3.87
N PHE A 537 16.70 0.86 3.67
CA PHE A 537 17.49 -0.09 4.41
C PHE A 537 18.30 -0.94 3.44
N PHE A 538 19.56 -1.18 3.78
CA PHE A 538 20.50 -1.98 3.01
C PHE A 538 21.67 -2.43 3.89
N GLN A 539 22.49 -3.35 3.41
CA GLN A 539 23.66 -3.87 4.11
C GLN A 539 24.94 -3.12 3.73
N LYS A 540 25.72 -2.79 4.75
CA LYS A 540 27.05 -2.18 4.61
C LYS A 540 27.97 -2.71 5.70
N GLY A 541 29.05 -3.37 5.30
CA GLY A 541 29.99 -4.00 6.23
C GLY A 541 29.38 -5.17 6.99
N GLY A 542 28.47 -5.93 6.36
CA GLY A 542 27.78 -7.07 6.95
C GLY A 542 26.67 -6.71 7.94
N LYS A 543 26.32 -5.42 8.05
CA LYS A 543 25.30 -4.92 8.98
C LYS A 543 24.17 -4.23 8.22
N LEU A 544 22.96 -4.33 8.73
CA LEU A 544 21.80 -3.62 8.19
C LEU A 544 21.82 -2.17 8.66
N VAL A 545 21.82 -1.22 7.73
CA VAL A 545 21.84 0.23 8.01
C VAL A 545 20.57 0.89 7.51
N GLU A 546 20.14 1.93 8.23
CA GLU A 546 19.07 2.84 7.83
C GLU A 546 19.69 4.10 7.21
N ALA A 547 19.19 4.49 6.05
CA ALA A 547 19.45 5.79 5.44
C ALA A 547 18.15 6.57 5.27
N ARG A 548 18.24 7.89 5.40
CA ARG A 548 17.12 8.81 5.22
C ARG A 548 17.43 9.84 4.16
N MET A 549 16.40 10.19 3.39
CA MET A 549 16.44 11.29 2.44
C MET A 549 15.74 12.51 3.04
N SER A 550 16.44 13.63 3.05
CA SER A 550 15.87 14.95 3.30
C SER A 550 15.78 15.75 2.00
N GLY A 551 14.90 16.75 2.00
CA GLY A 551 14.48 17.43 0.78
C GLY A 551 13.43 16.63 0.04
N GLY A 552 12.83 17.25 -0.97
CA GLY A 552 11.84 16.61 -1.83
C GLY A 552 12.12 16.88 -3.30
N ALA A 553 11.57 16.04 -4.17
CA ALA A 553 11.82 16.12 -5.62
C ALA A 553 11.43 17.47 -6.24
N GLU A 554 10.56 18.24 -5.58
CA GLU A 554 10.14 19.58 -5.99
C GLU A 554 11.27 20.61 -5.85
N ASN A 555 12.14 20.48 -4.84
CA ASN A 555 13.24 21.43 -4.58
C ASN A 555 14.54 21.03 -5.30
N GLY A 556 14.66 19.78 -5.76
CA GLY A 556 15.86 19.27 -6.42
C GLY A 556 17.04 18.97 -5.49
N ASP A 557 17.01 19.47 -4.25
CA ASP A 557 18.03 19.23 -3.22
C ASP A 557 17.72 17.96 -2.44
N LEU A 558 17.98 16.80 -3.06
CA LEU A 558 17.83 15.49 -2.42
C LEU A 558 19.13 15.12 -1.71
N GLU A 559 19.12 15.15 -0.38
CA GLU A 559 20.27 14.79 0.45
C GLU A 559 20.01 13.47 1.18
N TRP A 560 20.92 12.52 1.06
CA TRP A 560 20.87 11.27 1.82
C TRP A 560 21.87 11.28 2.96
N LYS A 561 21.45 10.78 4.11
CA LYS A 561 22.32 10.52 5.27
C LYS A 561 22.09 9.11 5.80
N VAL A 562 23.17 8.43 6.18
CA VAL A 562 23.09 7.19 6.95
C VAL A 562 22.78 7.56 8.39
N VAL A 563 21.69 7.04 8.94
CA VAL A 563 21.23 7.36 10.30
C VAL A 563 21.90 6.47 11.32
N GLY A 564 22.03 5.18 11.02
CA GLY A 564 22.64 4.21 11.94
C GLY A 564 22.36 2.77 11.55
N GLU A 565 22.78 1.86 12.42
CA GLU A 565 22.56 0.42 12.27
C GLU A 565 21.19 0.04 12.85
N VAL A 566 20.47 -0.87 12.19
CA VAL A 566 19.29 -1.51 12.75
C VAL A 566 19.77 -2.52 13.80
N PRO A 567 19.26 -2.50 15.05
CA PRO A 567 19.75 -3.32 16.14
C PRO A 567 19.30 -4.79 16.00
N LEU A 568 19.89 -5.50 15.04
CA LEU A 568 19.70 -6.93 14.83
C LEU A 568 20.67 -7.75 15.70
N PRO A 569 20.33 -9.01 16.05
CA PRO A 569 21.27 -9.95 16.67
C PRO A 569 22.55 -10.12 15.84
N THR A 570 23.68 -10.42 16.49
CA THR A 570 25.02 -10.53 15.86
C THR A 570 25.60 -11.93 15.89
#